data_AF-A0A5C6ELT5-F1
#
_entry.id   AF-A0A5C6ELT5-F1
#
_cell.length_a   1.000
_cell.length_b   1.000
_cell.length_c   1.000
_cell.angle_alpha   90.00
_cell.angle_beta   90.00
_cell.angle_gamma   90.00
#
_symmetry.space_group_name_H-M   'P 1'
#
loop_
_entity.id
_entity.type
_entity.pdbx_description
1 polymer ?
#
loop_
_entity_poly.entity_id
_entity_poly.type
_entity_poly.pdbx_seq_one_letter_code
_entity_poly.pdbx_strand_id
1 'polypeptide(L)'
;MHLAPSMILAQGINWVPAWLTPLYVIAIALVIGAAIAAVYYGVLAVLSYIPGLGNLADSSKVGVTASVVVGGLIGAVLCFLYLPTSGGGDFAYALILPLLTIGLILGFGLIYGMWHRTRSEWFEILGEGVVPYLLGVAALFVVVGLASAPLVTEPLDFFKAIPAVNFVGDGVTELTVVVPGVGDSDPDESAFHPAMINYNLRNLSELRIRSDKTILLADSADTAAFSRVPYRINADEEQIFRSAERESPPIPGDASRLHIQNREINPATVVFSLTSTPPIPEAKSIVVIAFSFFLAITSIMAFRQAAPRVWALALSTAKNEMAQPLYLLLMALGIFGVVFFGFYPFNTLGDDIRLLKDSGVTLIMVLGMLQAVWSAGTTVSDEIEGRTALTVLSKPVSRRSFILGKYAGIMLSVLVLFAIIGAVLLIVISYKPIYDARETSRAATVWQNGFEEIITTIPILGLYFMETMAIGAIAVALATRLPLLANFITCFVVYVIGNLTSPLVASTEGNNELVGFVGKLIAVVVPNLNVFNVQSAVDAGNPIPIIYLAGAFNYLVCFAIAIWMLAMLLFEDRDLA
;
A
#
# COMPACT_ATOMS: atom_id res chain seq x y z
N MET A 1 52.19 -1.85 5.71
CA MET A 1 50.82 -2.28 6.05
C MET A 1 50.02 -1.08 6.58
N HIS A 2 49.90 -0.01 5.79
CA HIS A 2 49.10 1.18 6.07
C HIS A 2 48.55 1.68 4.74
N LEU A 3 47.46 1.08 4.27
CA LEU A 3 46.64 1.62 3.18
C LEU A 3 45.36 2.19 3.82
N ALA A 4 45.41 3.50 4.03
CA ALA A 4 44.35 4.47 3.75
C ALA A 4 42.91 4.19 4.23
N PRO A 5 42.56 4.61 5.47
CA PRO A 5 41.17 4.98 5.80
C PRO A 5 40.55 5.98 4.79
N SER A 6 41.39 6.74 4.07
CA SER A 6 40.96 7.66 3.01
C SER A 6 40.42 6.98 1.74
N MET A 7 40.82 5.74 1.40
CA MET A 7 40.28 5.04 0.22
C MET A 7 38.88 4.46 0.46
N ILE A 8 38.61 3.96 1.68
CA ILE A 8 37.28 3.46 2.05
C ILE A 8 36.28 4.62 2.14
N LEU A 9 36.70 5.75 2.72
CA LEU A 9 35.92 6.99 2.72
C LEU A 9 35.69 7.52 1.30
N ALA A 10 36.72 7.51 0.43
CA ALA A 10 36.59 7.96 -0.95
C ALA A 10 35.67 7.06 -1.81
N GLN A 11 35.68 5.74 -1.59
CA GLN A 11 34.75 4.82 -2.26
C GLN A 11 33.31 4.98 -1.75
N GLY A 12 33.13 5.23 -0.43
CA GLY A 12 31.83 5.48 0.19
C GLY A 12 31.08 6.68 -0.40
N ILE A 13 31.79 7.76 -0.72
CA ILE A 13 31.20 9.01 -1.22
C ILE A 13 30.34 8.81 -2.49
N ASN A 14 30.66 7.81 -3.32
CA ASN A 14 29.96 7.64 -4.61
C ASN A 14 28.67 6.80 -4.52
N TRP A 15 28.53 5.92 -3.53
CA TRP A 15 27.38 5.01 -3.44
C TRP A 15 26.53 5.20 -2.18
N VAL A 16 27.09 5.79 -1.11
CA VAL A 16 26.36 6.07 0.13
C VAL A 16 25.16 7.02 -0.12
N PRO A 17 25.28 8.10 -0.92
CA PRO A 17 24.13 8.90 -1.33
C PRO A 17 23.03 8.05 -1.98
N ALA A 18 23.40 7.19 -2.92
CA ALA A 18 22.45 6.36 -3.66
C ALA A 18 21.71 5.35 -2.76
N TRP A 19 22.39 4.83 -1.73
CA TRP A 19 21.80 3.93 -0.74
C TRP A 19 20.87 4.66 0.25
N LEU A 20 21.24 5.88 0.65
CA LEU A 20 20.55 6.60 1.71
C LEU A 20 19.36 7.45 1.21
N THR A 21 19.35 7.88 -0.06
CA THR A 21 18.25 8.66 -0.63
C THR A 21 16.89 7.95 -0.55
N PRO A 22 16.74 6.66 -0.88
CA PRO A 22 15.47 5.94 -0.71
C PRO A 22 14.96 5.95 0.74
N LEU A 23 15.87 5.75 1.70
CA LEU A 23 15.56 5.80 3.14
C LEU A 23 15.15 7.21 3.58
N TYR A 24 15.78 8.26 3.02
CA TYR A 24 15.41 9.65 3.25
C TYR A 24 14.00 9.98 2.73
N VAL A 25 13.65 9.49 1.54
CA VAL A 25 12.30 9.68 0.97
C VAL A 25 11.23 9.04 1.86
N ILE A 26 11.46 7.83 2.37
CA ILE A 26 10.57 7.17 3.33
C ILE A 26 10.51 7.95 4.64
N ALA A 27 11.65 8.44 5.13
CA ALA A 27 11.72 9.26 6.35
C ALA A 27 10.87 10.53 6.24
N ILE A 28 10.96 11.27 5.12
CA ILE A 28 10.11 12.44 4.87
C ILE A 28 8.64 12.04 4.90
N ALA A 29 8.27 10.95 4.22
CA ALA A 29 6.89 10.48 4.20
C ALA A 29 6.36 10.16 5.61
N LEU A 30 7.15 9.49 6.43
CA LEU A 30 6.80 9.18 7.82
C LEU A 30 6.67 10.43 8.69
N VAL A 31 7.57 11.41 8.52
CA VAL A 31 7.49 12.70 9.23
C VAL A 31 6.23 13.46 8.83
N ILE A 32 5.89 13.49 7.54
CA ILE A 32 4.66 14.12 7.06
C ILE A 32 3.44 13.39 7.62
N GLY A 33 3.41 12.07 7.58
CA GLY A 33 2.32 11.28 8.15
C GLY A 33 2.15 11.52 9.66
N ALA A 34 3.26 11.59 10.40
CA ALA A 34 3.26 11.91 11.83
C ALA A 34 2.77 13.35 12.09
N ALA A 35 3.18 14.32 11.27
CA ALA A 35 2.73 15.71 11.36
C ALA A 35 1.23 15.83 11.06
N ILE A 36 0.73 15.15 10.03
CA ILE A 36 -0.71 15.07 9.70
C ILE A 36 -1.47 14.48 10.89
N ALA A 37 -1.01 13.37 11.47
CA ALA A 37 -1.63 12.77 12.64
C ALA A 37 -1.65 13.75 13.83
N ALA A 38 -0.51 14.39 14.13
CA ALA A 38 -0.40 15.34 15.23
C ALA A 38 -1.34 16.55 15.06
N VAL A 39 -1.42 17.12 13.86
CA VAL A 39 -2.33 18.23 13.55
C VAL A 39 -3.78 17.77 13.63
N TYR A 40 -4.11 16.64 13.00
CA TYR A 40 -5.47 16.09 12.97
C TYR A 40 -5.99 15.84 14.38
N TYR A 41 -5.27 15.06 15.20
CA TYR A 41 -5.68 14.78 16.57
C TYR A 41 -5.55 15.99 17.49
N GLY A 42 -4.65 16.93 17.21
CA GLY A 42 -4.59 18.22 17.89
C GLY A 42 -5.87 19.04 17.69
N VAL A 43 -6.36 19.12 16.45
CA VAL A 43 -7.64 19.79 16.13
C VAL A 43 -8.81 19.05 16.78
N LEU A 44 -8.87 17.71 16.69
CA LEU A 44 -9.93 16.94 17.34
C LEU A 44 -9.91 17.09 18.87
N ALA A 45 -8.73 17.17 19.48
CA ALA A 45 -8.58 17.45 20.91
C ALA A 45 -9.11 18.84 21.29
N VAL A 46 -8.94 19.86 20.44
CA VAL A 46 -9.55 21.18 20.65
C VAL A 46 -11.08 21.10 20.51
N LEU A 47 -11.59 20.40 19.49
CA LEU A 47 -13.03 20.19 19.31
C LEU A 47 -13.68 19.42 20.47
N SER A 48 -12.92 18.58 21.17
CA SER A 48 -13.40 17.83 22.34
C SER A 48 -13.87 18.71 23.51
N TYR A 49 -13.47 19.99 23.56
CA TYR A 49 -13.94 20.92 24.60
C TYR A 49 -15.36 21.44 24.36
N ILE A 50 -15.90 21.28 23.14
CA ILE A 50 -17.27 21.73 22.81
C ILE A 50 -18.27 20.75 23.43
N PRO A 51 -19.18 21.20 24.33
CA PRO A 51 -20.21 20.35 24.91
C PRO A 51 -21.09 19.77 23.81
N GLY A 52 -21.23 18.43 23.78
CA GLY A 52 -21.97 17.70 22.76
C GLY A 52 -21.08 16.91 21.81
N LEU A 53 -20.00 17.51 21.28
CA LEU A 53 -19.02 16.79 20.45
C LEU A 53 -18.11 15.91 21.31
N GLY A 54 -17.58 16.47 22.41
CA GLY A 54 -16.67 15.78 23.32
C GLY A 54 -17.28 14.62 24.11
N ASN A 55 -18.61 14.59 24.23
CA ASN A 55 -19.37 13.58 24.99
C ASN A 55 -20.18 12.65 24.07
N LEU A 56 -20.07 12.82 22.74
CA LEU A 56 -20.85 12.06 21.77
C LEU A 56 -20.62 10.54 21.90
N ALA A 57 -19.40 10.15 22.24
CA ALA A 57 -18.98 8.76 22.39
C ALA A 57 -19.13 8.20 23.82
N ASP A 58 -19.69 8.96 24.77
CA ASP A 58 -19.95 8.46 26.13
C ASP A 58 -20.97 7.31 26.14
N SER A 59 -21.95 7.39 25.25
CA SER A 59 -22.82 6.26 24.92
C SER A 59 -22.21 5.45 23.79
N SER A 60 -21.82 4.21 24.10
CA SER A 60 -21.24 3.28 23.12
C SER A 60 -22.13 3.10 21.88
N LYS A 61 -23.47 3.11 22.03
CA LYS A 61 -24.39 3.00 20.89
C LYS A 61 -24.33 4.23 19.98
N VAL A 62 -24.38 5.43 20.57
CA VAL A 62 -24.37 6.69 19.81
C VAL A 62 -23.03 6.89 19.12
N GLY A 63 -21.92 6.65 19.81
CA GLY A 63 -20.57 6.75 19.25
C GLY A 63 -20.36 5.82 18.06
N VAL A 64 -20.74 4.54 18.19
CA VAL A 64 -20.63 3.56 17.09
C VAL A 64 -21.54 3.93 15.92
N THR A 65 -22.81 4.28 16.17
CA THR A 65 -23.73 4.66 15.09
C THR A 65 -23.25 5.91 14.35
N ALA A 66 -22.81 6.95 15.07
CA ALA A 66 -22.26 8.15 14.45
C ALA A 66 -21.00 7.84 13.62
N SER A 67 -20.10 6.99 14.13
CA SER A 67 -18.88 6.58 13.43
C SER A 67 -19.18 5.82 12.14
N VAL A 68 -20.15 4.90 12.18
CA VAL A 68 -20.57 4.13 10.99
C VAL A 68 -21.24 5.03 9.94
N VAL A 69 -22.08 5.98 10.36
CA VAL A 69 -22.72 6.92 9.43
C VAL A 69 -21.68 7.83 8.78
N VAL A 70 -20.83 8.48 9.57
CA VAL A 70 -19.76 9.36 9.05
C VAL A 70 -18.78 8.57 8.19
N GLY A 71 -18.36 7.39 8.65
CA GLY A 71 -17.44 6.54 7.90
C GLY A 71 -18.03 6.00 6.60
N GLY A 72 -19.32 5.67 6.59
CA GLY A 72 -20.05 5.29 5.39
C GLY A 72 -20.16 6.43 4.37
N LEU A 73 -20.37 7.67 4.82
CA LEU A 73 -20.36 8.85 3.94
C LEU A 73 -18.96 9.10 3.36
N ILE A 74 -17.91 9.05 4.19
CA ILE A 74 -16.52 9.18 3.72
C ILE A 74 -16.20 8.07 2.71
N GLY A 75 -16.55 6.83 3.01
CA GLY A 75 -16.37 5.69 2.12
C GLY A 75 -17.12 5.84 0.80
N ALA A 76 -18.37 6.31 0.82
CA ALA A 76 -19.15 6.58 -0.39
C ALA A 76 -18.51 7.68 -1.27
N VAL A 77 -17.99 8.75 -0.65
CA VAL A 77 -17.24 9.79 -1.36
C VAL A 77 -15.96 9.21 -1.97
N LEU A 78 -15.20 8.41 -1.23
CA LEU A 78 -14.00 7.75 -1.74
C LEU A 78 -14.33 6.83 -2.93
N CYS A 79 -15.40 6.02 -2.85
CA CYS A 79 -15.86 5.21 -3.97
C CYS A 79 -16.24 6.06 -5.18
N PHE A 80 -16.95 7.17 -4.99
CA PHE A 80 -17.31 8.08 -6.08
C PHE A 80 -16.07 8.68 -6.78
N LEU A 81 -15.01 8.97 -6.02
CA LEU A 81 -13.79 9.57 -6.56
C LEU A 81 -12.87 8.56 -7.27
N TYR A 82 -12.71 7.35 -6.72
CA TYR A 82 -11.69 6.40 -7.19
C TYR A 82 -12.20 5.28 -8.10
N LEU A 83 -13.50 4.96 -8.05
CA LEU A 83 -14.08 3.89 -8.87
C LEU A 83 -14.14 4.23 -10.38
N PRO A 84 -14.42 5.47 -10.80
CA PRO A 84 -14.37 5.85 -12.22
C PRO A 84 -12.95 5.84 -12.79
N THR A 85 -11.94 6.09 -11.96
CA THR A 85 -10.53 6.25 -12.39
C THR A 85 -9.78 4.93 -12.53
N SER A 86 -10.34 3.79 -12.10
CA SER A 86 -9.58 2.53 -12.02
C SER A 86 -9.40 1.76 -13.35
N GLY A 87 -9.76 2.33 -14.51
CA GLY A 87 -9.39 1.86 -15.85
C GLY A 87 -9.87 0.46 -16.30
N GLY A 88 -10.43 -0.37 -15.42
CA GLY A 88 -10.92 -1.72 -15.72
C GLY A 88 -12.38 -1.88 -15.30
N GLY A 89 -13.31 -1.77 -16.25
CA GLY A 89 -14.76 -1.81 -15.99
C GLY A 89 -15.26 -3.04 -15.23
N ASP A 90 -14.56 -4.17 -15.32
CA ASP A 90 -15.00 -5.43 -14.70
C ASP A 90 -14.46 -5.64 -13.28
N PHE A 91 -13.30 -5.06 -12.93
CA PHE A 91 -12.65 -5.29 -11.63
C PHE A 91 -12.69 -4.08 -10.69
N ALA A 92 -13.22 -2.93 -11.14
CA ALA A 92 -13.35 -1.71 -10.34
C ALA A 92 -14.10 -1.94 -9.01
N TYR A 93 -15.08 -2.85 -9.00
CA TYR A 93 -15.84 -3.21 -7.80
C TYR A 93 -14.99 -3.79 -6.67
N ALA A 94 -13.80 -4.34 -6.97
CA ALA A 94 -12.87 -4.81 -5.94
C ALA A 94 -12.41 -3.67 -5.00
N LEU A 95 -12.43 -2.41 -5.46
CA LEU A 95 -12.05 -1.25 -4.66
C LEU A 95 -13.10 -0.82 -3.65
N ILE A 96 -14.35 -1.28 -3.76
CA ILE A 96 -15.44 -0.81 -2.89
C ILE A 96 -15.16 -1.12 -1.43
N LEU A 97 -14.89 -2.38 -1.10
CA LEU A 97 -14.74 -2.78 0.30
C LEU A 97 -13.48 -2.19 0.96
N PRO A 98 -12.29 -2.10 0.32
CA PRO A 98 -11.15 -1.39 0.88
C PRO A 98 -11.45 0.10 1.11
N LEU A 99 -12.08 0.79 0.15
CA LEU A 99 -12.44 2.21 0.29
C LEU A 99 -13.47 2.44 1.41
N LEU A 100 -14.46 1.54 1.55
CA LEU A 100 -15.39 1.56 2.67
C LEU A 100 -14.68 1.31 4.01
N THR A 101 -13.71 0.38 4.08
CA THR A 101 -12.93 0.16 5.32
C THR A 101 -12.08 1.37 5.69
N ILE A 102 -11.44 2.03 4.71
CA ILE A 102 -10.74 3.30 4.93
C ILE A 102 -11.72 4.36 5.45
N GLY A 103 -12.88 4.49 4.83
CA GLY A 103 -13.95 5.39 5.27
C GLY A 103 -14.37 5.13 6.72
N LEU A 104 -14.60 3.86 7.08
CA LEU A 104 -14.94 3.46 8.45
C LEU A 104 -13.82 3.80 9.44
N ILE A 105 -12.55 3.50 9.12
CA ILE A 105 -11.41 3.84 9.96
C ILE A 105 -11.35 5.34 10.21
N LEU A 106 -11.53 6.16 9.17
CA LEU A 106 -11.56 7.62 9.29
C LEU A 106 -12.78 8.12 10.08
N GLY A 107 -13.96 7.51 9.89
CA GLY A 107 -15.17 7.84 10.63
C GLY A 107 -15.05 7.55 12.13
N PHE A 108 -14.57 6.36 12.49
CA PHE A 108 -14.24 6.02 13.88
C PHE A 108 -13.12 6.92 14.42
N GLY A 109 -12.08 7.18 13.64
CA GLY A 109 -10.99 8.08 13.98
C GLY A 109 -11.46 9.52 14.26
N LEU A 110 -12.44 10.02 13.51
CA LEU A 110 -13.02 11.35 13.70
C LEU A 110 -13.87 11.42 14.97
N ILE A 111 -14.84 10.51 15.11
CA ILE A 111 -15.81 10.54 16.21
C ILE A 111 -15.12 10.21 17.55
N TYR A 112 -14.37 9.12 17.62
CA TYR A 112 -13.63 8.77 18.84
C TYR A 112 -12.40 9.66 19.04
N GLY A 113 -11.86 10.28 17.99
CA GLY A 113 -10.82 11.29 18.10
C GLY A 113 -11.27 12.56 18.85
N MET A 114 -12.53 12.98 18.67
CA MET A 114 -13.12 14.10 19.41
C MET A 114 -13.52 13.75 20.85
N TRP A 115 -13.42 12.49 21.27
CA TRP A 115 -13.86 12.08 22.59
C TRP A 115 -12.94 12.61 23.70
N HIS A 116 -13.50 13.09 24.81
CA HIS A 116 -12.69 13.65 25.89
C HIS A 116 -11.69 12.64 26.50
N ARG A 117 -12.03 11.35 26.51
CA ARG A 117 -11.18 10.25 26.99
C ARG A 117 -9.96 10.03 26.12
N THR A 118 -10.13 10.10 24.81
CA THR A 118 -9.04 10.03 23.82
C THR A 118 -7.98 11.10 24.08
N ARG A 119 -8.42 12.32 24.37
CA ARG A 119 -7.52 13.44 24.67
C ARG A 119 -6.67 13.17 25.91
N SER A 120 -7.25 12.61 26.98
CA SER A 120 -6.51 12.30 28.21
C SER A 120 -5.57 11.11 28.06
N GLU A 121 -5.95 10.11 27.25
CA GLU A 121 -5.18 8.86 27.10
C GLU A 121 -4.20 8.89 25.91
N TRP A 122 -4.08 10.01 25.17
CA TRP A 122 -3.31 10.06 23.91
C TRP A 122 -1.87 9.54 24.04
N PHE A 123 -1.16 9.97 25.08
CA PHE A 123 0.22 9.51 25.32
C PHE A 123 0.28 8.04 25.76
N GLU A 124 -0.74 7.55 26.46
CA GLU A 124 -0.84 6.12 26.81
C GLU A 124 -1.09 5.27 25.56
N ILE A 125 -1.86 5.77 24.59
CA ILE A 125 -2.11 5.08 23.31
C ILE A 125 -0.79 4.83 22.57
N LEU A 126 0.09 5.82 22.56
CA LEU A 126 1.40 5.72 21.89
C LEU A 126 2.43 4.94 22.70
N GLY A 127 2.34 4.98 24.04
CA GLY A 127 3.32 4.39 24.95
C GLY A 127 3.07 2.93 25.34
N GLU A 128 1.91 2.35 25.02
CA GLU A 128 1.52 1.07 25.59
C GLU A 128 1.55 -0.12 24.61
N GLY A 129 2.12 -1.24 25.06
CA GLY A 129 2.09 -2.55 24.40
C GLY A 129 2.83 -2.60 23.07
N VAL A 130 2.10 -2.80 21.97
CA VAL A 130 2.67 -3.05 20.64
C VAL A 130 3.06 -1.76 19.92
N VAL A 131 2.38 -0.66 20.22
CA VAL A 131 2.53 0.63 19.52
C VAL A 131 3.96 1.19 19.59
N PRO A 132 4.67 1.15 20.73
CA PRO A 132 6.06 1.61 20.81
C PRO A 132 7.02 0.89 19.86
N TYR A 133 6.80 -0.40 19.57
CA TYR A 133 7.65 -1.15 18.65
C TYR A 133 7.43 -0.70 17.20
N LEU A 134 6.16 -0.50 16.80
CA LEU A 134 5.81 0.02 15.48
C LEU A 134 6.32 1.46 15.27
N LEU A 135 6.13 2.32 16.27
CA LEU A 135 6.68 3.67 16.26
C LEU A 135 8.21 3.66 16.32
N GLY A 136 8.82 2.70 17.01
CA GLY A 136 10.27 2.52 17.05
C GLY A 136 10.86 2.19 15.68
N VAL A 137 10.20 1.33 14.91
CA VAL A 137 10.57 1.05 13.50
C VAL A 137 10.46 2.32 12.65
N ALA A 138 9.33 3.04 12.74
CA ALA A 138 9.16 4.29 12.00
C ALA A 138 10.21 5.34 12.41
N ALA A 139 10.48 5.48 13.71
CA ALA A 139 11.48 6.38 14.25
C ALA A 139 12.89 6.01 13.79
N LEU A 140 13.22 4.72 13.65
CA LEU A 140 14.50 4.28 13.09
C LEU A 140 14.68 4.78 11.65
N PHE A 141 13.66 4.59 10.79
CA PHE A 141 13.69 5.13 9.42
C PHE A 141 13.83 6.66 9.42
N VAL A 142 13.08 7.35 10.28
CA VAL A 142 13.14 8.81 10.40
C VAL A 142 14.52 9.28 10.84
N VAL A 143 15.11 8.67 11.87
CA VAL A 143 16.43 9.04 12.39
C VAL A 143 17.51 8.76 11.34
N VAL A 144 17.53 7.57 10.75
CA VAL A 144 18.53 7.19 9.74
C VAL A 144 18.39 8.04 8.48
N GLY A 145 17.16 8.25 8.00
CA GLY A 145 16.90 9.08 6.83
C GLY A 145 17.23 10.54 7.08
N LEU A 146 16.74 11.17 8.16
CA LEU A 146 17.06 12.59 8.40
C LEU A 146 18.55 12.81 8.68
N ALA A 147 19.24 11.87 9.33
CA ALA A 147 20.69 11.92 9.50
C ALA A 147 21.45 11.82 8.18
N SER A 148 20.86 11.24 7.13
CA SER A 148 21.45 11.16 5.79
C SER A 148 21.20 12.40 4.92
N ALA A 149 20.36 13.35 5.35
CA ALA A 149 20.06 14.58 4.61
C ALA A 149 21.27 15.32 3.99
N PRO A 150 22.43 15.50 4.67
CA PRO A 150 23.59 16.17 4.07
C PRO A 150 24.26 15.37 2.94
N LEU A 151 23.97 14.08 2.84
CA LEU A 151 24.52 13.15 1.84
C LEU A 151 23.54 12.89 0.69
N VAL A 152 22.30 13.38 0.78
CA VAL A 152 21.25 13.15 -0.21
C VAL A 152 21.37 14.13 -1.38
N THR A 153 21.11 13.62 -2.59
CA THR A 153 20.98 14.42 -3.80
C THR A 153 19.70 15.27 -3.75
N GLU A 154 19.84 16.59 -3.69
CA GLU A 154 18.74 17.58 -3.84
C GLU A 154 17.54 17.38 -2.88
N PRO A 155 17.77 17.42 -1.54
CA PRO A 155 16.74 17.09 -0.54
C PRO A 155 15.49 18.01 -0.57
N LEU A 156 15.65 19.25 -1.02
CA LEU A 156 14.57 20.24 -1.04
C LEU A 156 13.59 20.05 -2.20
N ASP A 157 13.99 19.37 -3.27
CA ASP A 157 13.14 19.24 -4.45
C ASP A 157 12.02 18.21 -4.24
N PHE A 158 12.23 17.23 -3.35
CA PHE A 158 11.17 16.34 -2.87
C PHE A 158 10.02 17.11 -2.24
N PHE A 159 10.29 18.13 -1.42
CA PHE A 159 9.24 18.94 -0.79
C PHE A 159 8.46 19.79 -1.80
N LYS A 160 9.15 20.30 -2.83
CA LYS A 160 8.51 21.08 -3.90
C LYS A 160 7.64 20.23 -4.82
N ALA A 161 7.92 18.93 -4.91
CA ALA A 161 7.15 17.99 -5.74
C ALA A 161 5.84 17.54 -5.08
N ILE A 162 5.71 17.59 -3.75
CA ILE A 162 4.52 17.11 -3.01
C ILE A 162 3.23 17.83 -3.44
N PRO A 163 3.17 19.18 -3.54
CA PRO A 163 1.95 19.87 -3.97
C PRO A 163 1.53 19.55 -5.42
N ALA A 164 2.45 19.02 -6.23
CA ALA A 164 2.18 18.62 -7.62
C ALA A 164 1.63 17.18 -7.72
N VAL A 165 1.50 16.45 -6.61
CA VAL A 165 0.92 15.10 -6.60
C VAL A 165 -0.60 15.20 -6.68
N ASN A 166 -1.17 14.67 -7.78
CA ASN A 166 -2.61 14.57 -7.93
C ASN A 166 -3.18 13.48 -7.02
N PHE A 167 -4.06 13.86 -6.10
CA PHE A 167 -4.72 12.95 -5.16
C PHE A 167 -5.90 12.19 -5.79
N VAL A 168 -6.54 12.78 -6.81
CA VAL A 168 -7.73 12.25 -7.50
C VAL A 168 -7.51 12.37 -9.01
N GLY A 169 -7.72 11.27 -9.74
CA GLY A 169 -7.54 11.18 -11.20
C GLY A 169 -6.08 10.94 -11.65
N ASP A 170 -5.92 10.65 -12.93
CA ASP A 170 -4.62 10.34 -13.56
C ASP A 170 -3.80 11.60 -13.91
N GLY A 171 -4.20 12.77 -13.41
CA GLY A 171 -3.59 14.04 -13.78
C GLY A 171 -3.84 14.45 -15.24
N VAL A 172 -4.80 13.80 -15.90
CA VAL A 172 -5.26 14.12 -17.26
C VAL A 172 -6.21 15.30 -17.17
N THR A 173 -5.83 16.39 -17.81
CA THR A 173 -6.70 17.54 -18.04
C THR A 173 -7.11 17.54 -19.49
N GLU A 174 -8.40 17.37 -19.75
CA GLU A 174 -8.96 17.48 -21.09
C GLU A 174 -9.36 18.93 -21.35
N LEU A 175 -8.77 19.53 -22.38
CA LEU A 175 -9.03 20.89 -22.82
C LEU A 175 -9.62 20.80 -24.22
N THR A 176 -10.90 21.15 -24.35
CA THR A 176 -11.59 21.16 -25.63
C THR A 176 -11.56 22.56 -26.23
N VAL A 177 -11.04 22.68 -27.45
CA VAL A 177 -11.05 23.91 -28.24
C VAL A 177 -11.89 23.69 -29.48
N VAL A 178 -12.89 24.56 -29.66
CA VAL A 178 -13.71 24.59 -30.88
C VAL A 178 -13.13 25.61 -31.83
N VAL A 179 -12.69 25.16 -32.99
CA VAL A 179 -12.11 25.99 -34.05
C VAL A 179 -13.17 26.21 -35.14
N PRO A 180 -13.50 27.47 -35.48
CA PRO A 180 -14.45 27.77 -36.54
C PRO A 180 -14.06 27.09 -37.86
N GLY A 181 -15.06 26.63 -38.62
CA GLY A 181 -14.85 26.13 -39.98
C GLY A 181 -14.68 27.28 -40.97
N VAL A 182 -14.14 26.97 -42.14
CA VAL A 182 -13.87 27.94 -43.22
C VAL A 182 -15.15 28.40 -43.92
N GLY A 183 -16.29 27.71 -43.72
CA GLY A 183 -17.53 28.01 -44.46
C GLY A 183 -17.31 27.85 -45.96
N ASP A 184 -17.69 28.87 -46.75
CA ASP A 184 -17.59 28.88 -48.23
C ASP A 184 -16.28 29.52 -48.76
N SER A 185 -15.35 29.95 -47.89
CA SER A 185 -14.07 30.54 -48.30
C SER A 185 -13.01 29.51 -48.70
N ASP A 186 -11.94 29.95 -49.38
CA ASP A 186 -10.85 29.07 -49.83
C ASP A 186 -10.16 28.41 -48.62
N PRO A 187 -10.01 27.07 -48.60
CA PRO A 187 -9.33 26.35 -47.52
C PRO A 187 -7.92 26.85 -47.21
N ASP A 188 -7.20 27.43 -48.19
CA ASP A 188 -5.84 27.97 -47.99
C ASP A 188 -5.81 29.40 -47.41
N GLU A 189 -6.93 30.12 -47.39
CA GLU A 189 -7.06 31.48 -46.79
C GLU A 189 -7.61 31.47 -45.35
N SER A 190 -7.88 30.28 -44.79
CA SER A 190 -8.44 30.15 -43.45
C SER A 190 -7.50 30.71 -42.37
N ALA A 191 -8.03 31.50 -41.44
CA ALA A 191 -7.23 32.14 -40.40
C ALA A 191 -6.79 31.14 -39.32
N PHE A 192 -5.58 31.33 -38.81
CA PHE A 192 -5.08 30.65 -37.62
C PHE A 192 -5.70 31.26 -36.37
N HIS A 193 -6.51 30.49 -35.65
CA HIS A 193 -7.18 30.94 -34.43
C HIS A 193 -6.31 30.62 -33.20
N PRO A 194 -6.13 31.55 -32.24
CA PRO A 194 -5.39 31.27 -31.02
C PRO A 194 -6.13 30.21 -30.19
N ALA A 195 -5.43 29.17 -29.76
CA ALA A 195 -6.05 28.08 -28.99
C ALA A 195 -6.44 28.50 -27.57
N MET A 196 -5.84 29.57 -27.03
CA MET A 196 -6.03 30.10 -25.67
C MET A 196 -5.96 29.03 -24.56
N ILE A 197 -5.12 28.01 -24.76
CA ILE A 197 -4.89 26.95 -23.78
C ILE A 197 -3.71 27.36 -22.90
N ASN A 198 -3.79 27.11 -21.59
CA ASN A 198 -2.65 27.27 -20.69
C ASN A 198 -2.03 25.89 -20.43
N TYR A 199 -0.80 25.68 -20.87
CA TYR A 199 -0.06 24.43 -20.64
C TYR A 199 1.40 24.71 -20.28
N ASN A 200 1.99 23.81 -19.47
CA ASN A 200 3.39 23.88 -19.08
C ASN A 200 4.11 22.59 -19.49
N LEU A 201 4.94 22.67 -20.54
CA LEU A 201 5.67 21.52 -21.07
C LEU A 201 6.65 20.89 -20.07
N ARG A 202 7.08 21.60 -19.02
CA ARG A 202 8.01 21.03 -18.02
C ARG A 202 7.38 19.95 -17.15
N ASN A 203 6.06 19.99 -16.96
CA ASN A 203 5.34 19.07 -16.09
C ASN A 203 4.46 18.09 -16.90
N LEU A 204 4.57 18.12 -18.22
CA LEU A 204 3.77 17.31 -19.14
C LEU A 204 4.45 15.96 -19.35
N SER A 205 3.82 14.87 -18.94
CA SER A 205 4.31 13.51 -19.19
C SER A 205 3.84 12.97 -20.53
N GLU A 206 2.56 13.22 -20.83
CA GLU A 206 1.90 12.76 -22.04
C GLU A 206 0.96 13.85 -22.55
N LEU A 207 0.94 14.03 -23.86
CA LEU A 207 0.01 14.91 -24.56
C LEU A 207 -0.69 14.07 -25.61
N ARG A 208 -2.02 13.99 -25.52
CA ARG A 208 -2.85 13.43 -26.58
C ARG A 208 -3.61 14.54 -27.25
N ILE A 209 -3.58 14.57 -28.57
CA ILE A 209 -4.36 15.50 -29.36
C ILE A 209 -5.26 14.68 -30.24
N ARG A 210 -6.57 14.88 -30.08
CA ARG A 210 -7.59 14.27 -30.93
C ARG A 210 -8.42 15.36 -31.55
N SER A 211 -8.68 15.25 -32.85
CA SER A 211 -9.54 16.17 -33.58
C SER A 211 -10.57 15.36 -34.37
N ASP A 212 -11.82 15.83 -34.37
CA ASP A 212 -12.86 15.28 -35.23
C ASP A 212 -12.60 15.57 -36.72
N LYS A 213 -11.86 16.64 -37.02
CA LYS A 213 -11.53 17.13 -38.37
C LYS A 213 -10.03 17.31 -38.61
N THR A 214 -9.64 17.49 -39.86
CA THR A 214 -8.24 17.76 -40.21
C THR A 214 -7.86 19.19 -39.81
N ILE A 215 -6.86 19.32 -38.93
CA ILE A 215 -6.38 20.60 -38.41
C ILE A 215 -4.87 20.77 -38.63
N LEU A 216 -4.43 22.02 -38.63
CA LEU A 216 -3.02 22.42 -38.65
C LEU A 216 -2.69 23.19 -37.38
N LEU A 217 -1.68 22.73 -36.64
CA LEU A 217 -1.14 23.40 -35.45
C LEU A 217 0.06 24.26 -35.85
N ALA A 218 0.06 25.53 -35.48
CA ALA A 218 1.16 26.46 -35.73
C ALA A 218 1.49 27.31 -34.48
N ASP A 219 2.61 28.02 -34.54
CA ASP A 219 3.14 28.86 -33.47
C ASP A 219 2.88 30.37 -33.65
N SER A 220 2.16 30.76 -34.71
CA SER A 220 1.75 32.13 -34.99
C SER A 220 0.46 32.15 -35.80
N ALA A 221 -0.18 33.32 -35.86
CA ALA A 221 -1.30 33.56 -36.78
C ALA A 221 -0.85 33.88 -38.22
N ASP A 222 0.38 34.35 -38.38
CA ASP A 222 0.96 34.77 -39.66
C ASP A 222 1.94 33.72 -40.19
N THR A 223 1.74 33.30 -41.44
CA THR A 223 2.55 32.29 -42.12
C THR A 223 4.01 32.71 -42.32
N ALA A 224 4.28 34.02 -42.37
CA ALA A 224 5.64 34.55 -42.47
C ALA A 224 6.41 34.53 -41.13
N ALA A 225 5.71 34.38 -40.01
CA ALA A 225 6.27 34.43 -38.66
C ALA A 225 6.42 33.04 -38.00
N PHE A 226 6.24 31.95 -38.76
CA PHE A 226 6.40 30.60 -38.25
C PHE A 226 7.86 30.30 -37.88
N SER A 227 8.10 29.95 -36.61
CA SER A 227 9.39 29.45 -36.15
C SER A 227 9.48 27.92 -36.22
N ARG A 228 8.35 27.24 -36.50
CA ARG A 228 8.23 25.79 -36.64
C ARG A 228 7.37 25.43 -37.85
N VAL A 229 7.61 24.25 -38.43
CA VAL A 229 6.76 23.72 -39.50
C VAL A 229 5.38 23.38 -38.90
N PRO A 230 4.27 23.86 -39.49
CA PRO A 230 2.93 23.54 -39.01
C PRO A 230 2.70 22.03 -38.98
N TYR A 231 2.16 21.55 -37.87
CA TYR A 231 1.93 20.14 -37.65
C TYR A 231 0.50 19.77 -38.04
N ARG A 232 0.35 18.82 -38.97
CA ARG A 232 -0.96 18.38 -39.47
C ARG A 232 -1.47 17.20 -38.65
N ILE A 233 -2.72 17.29 -38.18
CA ILE A 233 -3.44 16.20 -37.52
C ILE A 233 -4.64 15.86 -38.39
N ASN A 234 -4.78 14.61 -38.80
CA ASN A 234 -5.93 14.18 -39.60
C ASN A 234 -7.15 13.90 -38.70
N ALA A 235 -8.34 13.92 -39.33
CA ALA A 235 -9.59 13.58 -38.65
C ALA A 235 -9.53 12.19 -38.01
N ASP A 236 -10.01 12.08 -36.77
CA ASP A 236 -10.06 10.86 -35.96
C ASP A 236 -8.71 10.19 -35.66
N GLU A 237 -7.60 10.83 -36.02
CA GLU A 237 -6.26 10.37 -35.68
C GLU A 237 -5.86 10.87 -34.28
N GLU A 238 -5.47 9.95 -33.42
CA GLU A 238 -4.97 10.27 -32.08
C GLU A 238 -3.46 10.39 -32.11
N GLN A 239 -2.96 11.62 -31.90
CA GLN A 239 -1.53 11.87 -31.81
C GLN A 239 -1.10 11.85 -30.35
N ILE A 240 -0.20 10.93 -29.98
CA ILE A 240 0.28 10.71 -28.62
C ILE A 240 1.75 11.11 -28.55
N PHE A 241 2.07 12.02 -27.65
CA PHE A 241 3.46 12.43 -27.38
C PHE A 241 3.80 12.13 -25.95
N ARG A 242 4.93 11.45 -25.75
CA ARG A 242 5.43 11.07 -24.43
C ARG A 242 6.76 11.76 -24.16
N SER A 243 6.84 12.52 -23.08
CA SER A 243 8.07 13.22 -22.69
C SER A 243 9.24 12.25 -22.47
N ALA A 244 8.95 11.02 -22.01
CA ALA A 244 9.94 9.96 -21.80
C ALA A 244 10.67 9.53 -23.09
N GLU A 245 10.03 9.67 -24.26
CA GLU A 245 10.59 9.27 -25.56
C GLU A 245 11.47 10.36 -26.18
N ARG A 246 11.64 11.51 -25.49
CA ARG A 246 12.40 12.70 -25.94
C ARG A 246 11.93 13.28 -27.28
N GLU A 247 10.71 12.98 -27.67
CA GLU A 247 10.09 13.58 -28.85
C GLU A 247 9.78 15.06 -28.62
N SER A 248 9.93 15.87 -29.67
CA SER A 248 9.53 17.27 -29.61
C SER A 248 8.01 17.36 -29.74
N PRO A 249 7.29 17.95 -28.75
CA PRO A 249 5.84 18.06 -28.85
C PRO A 249 5.44 18.97 -30.04
N PRO A 250 4.30 18.68 -30.71
CA PRO A 250 3.82 19.41 -31.89
C PRO A 250 3.21 20.78 -31.53
N ILE A 251 3.27 21.15 -30.25
CA ILE A 251 2.81 22.43 -29.73
C ILE A 251 4.02 23.33 -29.37
N PRO A 252 3.90 24.66 -29.48
CA PRO A 252 4.97 25.59 -29.10
C PRO A 252 5.33 25.50 -27.61
N GLY A 253 6.53 25.93 -27.23
CA GLY A 253 6.94 25.98 -25.83
C GLY A 253 6.15 26.97 -24.96
N ASP A 254 5.62 28.02 -25.58
CA ASP A 254 4.82 29.05 -24.96
C ASP A 254 3.35 28.87 -25.38
N ALA A 255 2.47 28.70 -24.40
CA ALA A 255 1.08 28.39 -24.64
C ALA A 255 0.31 29.52 -25.35
N SER A 256 0.77 30.77 -25.20
CA SER A 256 0.20 31.94 -25.88
C SER A 256 0.43 31.94 -27.39
N ARG A 257 1.39 31.15 -27.88
CA ARG A 257 1.76 31.07 -29.30
C ARG A 257 1.02 29.98 -30.06
N LEU A 258 0.30 29.09 -29.36
CA LEU A 258 -0.42 28.00 -30.03
C LEU A 258 -1.61 28.54 -30.83
N HIS A 259 -1.56 28.35 -32.14
CA HIS A 259 -2.66 28.65 -33.06
C HIS A 259 -3.09 27.40 -33.82
N ILE A 260 -4.38 27.29 -34.10
CA ILE A 260 -4.99 26.16 -34.79
C ILE A 260 -5.75 26.68 -36.00
N GLN A 261 -5.53 26.05 -37.15
CA GLN A 261 -6.27 26.29 -38.37
C GLN A 261 -7.11 25.06 -38.70
N ASN A 262 -8.40 25.27 -38.93
CA ASN A 262 -9.31 24.28 -39.47
C ASN A 262 -9.56 24.61 -40.94
N ARG A 263 -9.34 23.66 -41.83
CA ARG A 263 -9.53 23.84 -43.28
C ARG A 263 -10.86 23.27 -43.80
N GLU A 264 -11.66 22.67 -42.93
CA GLU A 264 -12.95 22.09 -43.27
C GLU A 264 -14.10 23.09 -43.10
N ILE A 265 -15.22 22.84 -43.81
CA ILE A 265 -16.39 23.72 -43.86
C ILE A 265 -17.05 23.85 -42.48
N ASN A 266 -17.13 22.75 -41.74
CA ASN A 266 -17.77 22.67 -40.43
C ASN A 266 -16.76 22.98 -39.29
N PRO A 267 -17.22 23.45 -38.12
CA PRO A 267 -16.37 23.65 -36.95
C PRO A 267 -15.66 22.35 -36.55
N ALA A 268 -14.40 22.45 -36.14
CA ALA A 268 -13.60 21.34 -35.64
C ALA A 268 -13.53 21.39 -34.11
N THR A 269 -13.70 20.25 -33.46
CA THR A 269 -13.54 20.05 -32.03
C THR A 269 -12.22 19.37 -31.76
N VAL A 270 -11.28 20.10 -31.19
CA VAL A 270 -9.94 19.60 -30.84
C VAL A 270 -9.90 19.35 -29.33
N VAL A 271 -9.64 18.11 -28.94
CA VAL A 271 -9.47 17.70 -27.55
C VAL A 271 -8.00 17.50 -27.27
N PHE A 272 -7.45 18.31 -26.38
CA PHE A 272 -6.11 18.15 -25.83
C PHE A 272 -6.22 17.45 -24.48
N SER A 273 -5.78 16.20 -24.38
CA SER A 273 -5.66 15.51 -23.09
C SER A 273 -4.21 15.62 -22.63
N LEU A 274 -3.96 16.52 -21.66
CA LEU A 274 -2.63 16.74 -21.09
C LEU A 274 -2.52 15.96 -19.79
N THR A 275 -1.65 14.95 -19.77
CA THR A 275 -1.30 14.20 -18.56
C THR A 275 -0.09 14.89 -17.92
N SER A 276 -0.27 15.39 -16.70
CA SER A 276 0.83 15.98 -15.92
C SER A 276 1.31 15.01 -14.85
N THR A 277 2.58 14.62 -14.89
CA THR A 277 3.23 13.93 -13.76
C THR A 277 4.00 14.94 -12.92
N PRO A 278 4.08 14.72 -11.59
CA PRO A 278 4.98 15.52 -10.76
C PRO A 278 6.41 15.42 -11.30
N PRO A 279 7.24 16.47 -11.15
CA PRO A 279 8.62 16.51 -11.65
C PRO A 279 9.51 15.42 -11.04
N ILE A 280 9.09 14.83 -9.92
CA ILE A 280 9.67 13.66 -9.27
C ILE A 280 8.54 12.62 -9.13
N PRO A 281 8.50 11.56 -9.96
CA PRO A 281 7.47 10.52 -9.92
C PRO A 281 7.31 9.87 -8.53
N GLU A 282 8.41 9.79 -7.77
CA GLU A 282 8.50 9.20 -6.43
C GLU A 282 7.71 10.00 -5.38
N ALA A 283 7.34 11.26 -5.67
CA ALA A 283 6.53 12.09 -4.78
C ALA A 283 5.14 11.46 -4.50
N LYS A 284 4.60 10.69 -5.44
CA LYS A 284 3.35 9.93 -5.24
C LYS A 284 3.49 8.92 -4.09
N SER A 285 4.62 8.22 -4.04
CA SER A 285 4.91 7.24 -2.98
C SER A 285 5.06 7.91 -1.61
N ILE A 286 5.60 9.13 -1.54
CA ILE A 286 5.66 9.91 -0.29
C ILE A 286 4.27 10.11 0.29
N VAL A 287 3.33 10.56 -0.54
CA VAL A 287 1.94 10.81 -0.13
C VAL A 287 1.26 9.52 0.31
N VAL A 288 1.42 8.43 -0.43
CA VAL A 288 0.81 7.12 -0.10
C VAL A 288 1.36 6.58 1.23
N ILE A 289 2.67 6.66 1.46
CA ILE A 289 3.30 6.21 2.71
C ILE A 289 2.84 7.09 3.87
N ALA A 290 2.81 8.42 3.70
CA ALA A 290 2.33 9.35 4.72
C ALA A 290 0.86 9.08 5.11
N PHE A 291 0.00 8.88 4.12
CA PHE A 291 -1.40 8.53 4.33
C PHE A 291 -1.57 7.16 4.99
N SER A 292 -0.80 6.15 4.56
CA SER A 292 -0.84 4.81 5.16
C SER A 292 -0.39 4.83 6.62
N PHE A 293 0.64 5.62 6.95
CA PHE A 293 1.10 5.80 8.33
C PHE A 293 0.04 6.50 9.20
N PHE A 294 -0.55 7.58 8.69
CA PHE A 294 -1.69 8.25 9.35
C PHE A 294 -2.87 7.29 9.57
N LEU A 295 -3.20 6.48 8.57
CA LEU A 295 -4.27 5.50 8.64
C LEU A 295 -3.95 4.37 9.64
N ALA A 296 -2.69 3.94 9.75
CA ALA A 296 -2.26 2.95 10.74
C ALA A 296 -2.42 3.48 12.18
N ILE A 297 -1.97 4.71 12.46
CA ILE A 297 -2.20 5.38 13.77
C ILE A 297 -3.69 5.46 14.06
N THR A 298 -4.48 5.89 13.07
CA THR A 298 -5.93 6.03 13.20
C THR A 298 -6.62 4.68 13.41
N SER A 299 -6.14 3.61 12.79
CA SER A 299 -6.67 2.25 12.97
C SER A 299 -6.43 1.72 14.38
N ILE A 300 -5.21 1.87 14.90
CA ILE A 300 -4.87 1.48 16.28
C ILE A 300 -5.73 2.26 17.28
N MET A 301 -5.83 3.56 17.05
CA MET A 301 -6.61 4.46 17.89
C MET A 301 -8.11 4.10 17.88
N ALA A 302 -8.68 3.96 16.69
CA ALA A 302 -10.07 3.57 16.49
C ALA A 302 -10.35 2.21 17.15
N PHE A 303 -9.46 1.23 17.00
CA PHE A 303 -9.63 -0.10 17.57
C PHE A 303 -9.64 -0.08 19.10
N ARG A 304 -8.70 0.66 19.73
CA ARG A 304 -8.64 0.83 21.19
C ARG A 304 -9.92 1.45 21.74
N GLN A 305 -10.43 2.50 21.10
CA GLN A 305 -11.57 3.26 21.65
C GLN A 305 -12.94 2.65 21.29
N ALA A 306 -13.09 2.08 20.09
CA ALA A 306 -14.35 1.46 19.66
C ALA A 306 -14.64 0.16 20.41
N ALA A 307 -13.61 -0.62 20.74
CA ALA A 307 -13.74 -1.94 21.36
C ALA A 307 -12.76 -2.12 22.54
N PRO A 308 -12.87 -1.34 23.63
CA PRO A 308 -11.87 -1.31 24.70
C PRO A 308 -11.65 -2.65 25.41
N ARG A 309 -12.71 -3.48 25.51
CA ARG A 309 -12.61 -4.82 26.11
C ARG A 309 -11.82 -5.79 25.23
N VAL A 310 -12.01 -5.72 23.91
CA VAL A 310 -11.29 -6.54 22.93
C VAL A 310 -9.84 -6.08 22.86
N TRP A 311 -9.60 -4.76 22.83
CA TRP A 311 -8.28 -4.17 22.87
C TRP A 311 -7.48 -4.58 24.12
N ALA A 312 -8.08 -4.53 25.31
CA ALA A 312 -7.39 -4.90 26.55
C ALA A 312 -6.90 -6.36 26.52
N LEU A 313 -7.72 -7.29 26.02
CA LEU A 313 -7.36 -8.69 25.83
C LEU A 313 -6.29 -8.88 24.74
N ALA A 314 -6.42 -8.15 23.63
CA ALA A 314 -5.45 -8.18 22.55
C ALA A 314 -4.08 -7.70 23.04
N LEU A 315 -4.05 -6.61 23.78
CA LEU A 315 -2.83 -6.02 24.31
C LEU A 315 -2.14 -6.94 25.33
N SER A 316 -2.91 -7.57 26.23
CA SER A 316 -2.33 -8.53 27.18
C SER A 316 -1.76 -9.76 26.48
N THR A 317 -2.48 -10.26 25.46
CA THR A 317 -2.05 -11.42 24.69
C THR A 317 -0.79 -11.09 23.89
N ALA A 318 -0.77 -9.97 23.17
CA ALA A 318 0.39 -9.52 22.41
C ALA A 318 1.63 -9.34 23.29
N LYS A 319 1.49 -8.68 24.46
CA LYS A 319 2.60 -8.50 25.42
C LYS A 319 3.14 -9.84 25.91
N ASN A 320 2.26 -10.78 26.25
CA ASN A 320 2.66 -12.11 26.71
C ASN A 320 3.38 -12.90 25.61
N GLU A 321 2.86 -12.89 24.38
CA GLU A 321 3.45 -13.59 23.25
C GLU A 321 4.81 -13.03 22.85
N MET A 322 4.95 -11.69 22.82
CA MET A 322 6.21 -11.03 22.50
C MET A 322 7.30 -11.28 23.56
N ALA A 323 6.91 -11.60 24.79
CA ALA A 323 7.84 -11.95 25.86
C ALA A 323 8.28 -13.43 25.84
N GLN A 324 7.64 -14.28 25.03
CA GLN A 324 8.02 -15.69 24.94
C GLN A 324 9.38 -15.86 24.25
N PRO A 325 10.20 -16.86 24.66
CA PRO A 325 11.47 -17.15 24.01
C PRO A 325 11.36 -17.46 22.52
N LEU A 326 10.27 -18.13 22.10
CA LEU A 326 10.04 -18.44 20.69
C LEU A 326 9.95 -17.17 19.84
N TYR A 327 9.20 -16.16 20.29
CA TYR A 327 9.04 -14.90 19.56
C TYR A 327 10.40 -14.22 19.32
N LEU A 328 11.23 -14.13 20.35
CA LEU A 328 12.58 -13.57 20.26
C LEU A 328 13.49 -14.39 19.34
N LEU A 329 13.38 -15.72 19.38
CA LEU A 329 14.13 -16.63 18.51
C LEU A 329 13.72 -16.43 17.04
N LEU A 330 12.42 -16.40 16.75
CA LEU A 330 11.92 -16.17 15.38
C LEU A 330 12.31 -14.78 14.86
N MET A 331 12.26 -13.76 15.72
CA MET A 331 12.73 -12.41 15.38
C MET A 331 14.22 -12.41 15.02
N ALA A 332 15.07 -13.01 15.86
CA ALA A 332 16.50 -13.08 15.62
C ALA A 332 16.84 -13.89 14.36
N LEU A 333 16.18 -15.04 14.17
CA LEU A 333 16.33 -15.89 13.00
C LEU A 333 15.90 -15.17 11.71
N GLY A 334 14.80 -14.42 11.75
CA GLY A 334 14.30 -13.66 10.61
C GLY A 334 15.23 -12.51 10.22
N ILE A 335 15.70 -11.73 11.20
CA ILE A 335 16.69 -10.67 10.96
C ILE A 335 17.98 -11.27 10.39
N PHE A 336 18.49 -12.34 11.00
CA PHE A 336 19.69 -13.02 10.51
C PHE A 336 19.50 -13.56 9.09
N GLY A 337 18.39 -14.24 8.81
CA GLY A 337 18.10 -14.83 7.50
C GLY A 337 17.98 -13.79 6.40
N VAL A 338 17.27 -12.69 6.65
CA VAL A 338 17.14 -11.58 5.68
C VAL A 338 18.48 -10.90 5.40
N VAL A 339 19.28 -10.64 6.46
CA VAL A 339 20.61 -10.07 6.28
C VAL A 339 21.52 -11.04 5.52
N PHE A 340 21.45 -12.33 5.84
CA PHE A 340 22.19 -13.38 5.16
C PHE A 340 21.85 -13.45 3.67
N PHE A 341 20.56 -13.40 3.30
CA PHE A 341 20.13 -13.35 1.89
C PHE A 341 20.66 -12.13 1.15
N GLY A 342 20.88 -10.99 1.84
CA GLY A 342 21.48 -9.81 1.24
C GLY A 342 22.92 -10.02 0.75
N PHE A 343 23.67 -10.91 1.41
CA PHE A 343 25.08 -11.21 1.08
C PHE A 343 25.26 -12.53 0.32
N TYR A 344 24.30 -13.45 0.43
CA TYR A 344 24.37 -14.74 -0.25
C TYR A 344 24.19 -14.57 -1.77
N PRO A 345 25.16 -15.02 -2.60
CA PRO A 345 25.02 -14.95 -4.05
C PRO A 345 24.04 -16.04 -4.52
N PHE A 346 22.94 -15.62 -5.14
CA PHE A 346 21.95 -16.56 -5.70
C PHE A 346 22.43 -17.19 -7.03
N ASN A 347 23.50 -16.67 -7.62
CA ASN A 347 24.12 -17.16 -8.86
C ASN A 347 23.14 -17.18 -10.06
N THR A 348 22.25 -16.19 -10.16
CA THR A 348 21.16 -16.21 -11.16
C THR A 348 21.36 -15.33 -12.38
N LEU A 349 22.61 -15.10 -12.80
CA LEU A 349 22.96 -14.36 -14.02
C LEU A 349 22.25 -13.00 -14.19
N GLY A 350 21.83 -12.35 -13.09
CA GLY A 350 21.22 -11.01 -13.13
C GLY A 350 19.92 -10.84 -12.34
N ASP A 351 19.27 -11.93 -11.89
CA ASP A 351 17.97 -11.87 -11.19
C ASP A 351 18.06 -11.98 -9.65
N ASP A 352 19.25 -11.79 -9.09
CA ASP A 352 19.51 -11.98 -7.66
C ASP A 352 18.63 -11.09 -6.74
N ILE A 353 18.22 -9.90 -7.21
CA ILE A 353 17.34 -9.01 -6.43
C ILE A 353 15.92 -9.57 -6.33
N ARG A 354 15.40 -10.21 -7.40
CA ARG A 354 14.06 -10.81 -7.39
C ARG A 354 14.01 -11.98 -6.41
N LEU A 355 15.03 -12.83 -6.42
CA LEU A 355 15.14 -13.95 -5.49
C LEU A 355 15.34 -13.51 -4.04
N LEU A 356 16.08 -12.43 -3.81
CA LEU A 356 16.19 -11.81 -2.48
C LEU A 356 14.82 -11.35 -1.97
N LYS A 357 14.03 -10.69 -2.81
CA LYS A 357 12.67 -10.24 -2.44
C LYS A 357 11.76 -11.42 -2.12
N ASP A 358 11.70 -12.40 -3.01
CA ASP A 358 10.84 -13.58 -2.85
C ASP A 358 11.22 -14.39 -1.61
N SER A 359 12.51 -14.73 -1.46
CA SER A 359 13.01 -15.48 -0.32
C SER A 359 12.85 -14.72 0.99
N GLY A 360 13.10 -13.40 0.98
CA GLY A 360 12.99 -12.54 2.15
C GLY A 360 11.55 -12.40 2.65
N VAL A 361 10.60 -12.11 1.76
CA VAL A 361 9.19 -11.99 2.14
C VAL A 361 8.59 -13.34 2.54
N THR A 362 8.93 -14.41 1.81
CA THR A 362 8.50 -15.78 2.16
C THR A 362 9.03 -16.21 3.52
N LEU A 363 10.28 -15.90 3.86
CA LEU A 363 10.84 -16.17 5.19
C LEU A 363 10.03 -15.45 6.28
N ILE A 364 9.73 -14.16 6.10
CA ILE A 364 8.93 -13.38 7.07
C ILE A 364 7.55 -14.01 7.27
N MET A 365 6.90 -14.42 6.18
CA MET A 365 5.60 -15.08 6.24
C MET A 365 5.64 -16.40 6.99
N VAL A 366 6.59 -17.28 6.66
CA VAL A 366 6.71 -18.58 7.33
C VAL A 366 6.94 -18.41 8.82
N LEU A 367 7.80 -17.47 9.22
CA LEU A 367 8.04 -17.15 10.64
C LEU A 367 6.79 -16.55 11.30
N GLY A 368 6.07 -15.67 10.60
CA GLY A 368 4.82 -15.08 11.09
C GLY A 368 3.69 -16.10 11.25
N MET A 369 3.56 -17.04 10.32
CA MET A 369 2.62 -18.15 10.39
C MET A 369 2.96 -19.10 11.53
N LEU A 370 4.24 -19.47 11.68
CA LEU A 370 4.72 -20.26 12.80
C LEU A 370 4.39 -19.59 14.14
N GLN A 371 4.66 -18.30 14.26
CA GLN A 371 4.29 -17.51 15.44
C GLN A 371 2.78 -17.51 15.67
N ALA A 372 1.97 -17.26 14.63
CA ALA A 372 0.52 -17.19 14.75
C ALA A 372 -0.10 -18.50 15.24
N VAL A 373 0.33 -19.63 14.65
CA VAL A 373 -0.20 -20.96 14.99
C VAL A 373 0.26 -21.40 16.37
N TRP A 374 1.53 -21.14 16.72
CA TRP A 374 2.04 -21.41 18.06
C TRP A 374 1.30 -20.61 19.12
N SER A 375 1.20 -19.29 18.93
CA SER A 375 0.50 -18.41 19.86
C SER A 375 -0.99 -18.75 19.99
N ALA A 376 -1.64 -19.21 18.92
CA ALA A 376 -3.01 -19.69 19.00
C ALA A 376 -3.13 -20.92 19.94
N GLY A 377 -2.20 -21.87 19.87
CA GLY A 377 -2.24 -23.00 20.78
C GLY A 377 -1.92 -22.63 22.23
N THR A 378 -0.88 -21.85 22.48
CA THR A 378 -0.50 -21.49 23.87
C THR A 378 -1.49 -20.53 24.54
N THR A 379 -2.07 -19.58 23.80
CA THR A 379 -2.96 -18.56 24.39
C THR A 379 -4.44 -18.92 24.37
N VAL A 380 -4.83 -19.88 23.53
CA VAL A 380 -6.22 -20.31 23.40
C VAL A 380 -6.36 -21.76 23.87
N SER A 381 -5.65 -22.71 23.26
CA SER A 381 -5.79 -24.13 23.65
C SER A 381 -5.38 -24.37 25.11
N ASP A 382 -4.18 -23.95 25.50
CA ASP A 382 -3.66 -24.23 26.85
C ASP A 382 -4.42 -23.44 27.92
N GLU A 383 -4.90 -22.22 27.63
CA GLU A 383 -5.72 -21.45 28.57
C GLU A 383 -7.12 -22.07 28.77
N ILE A 384 -7.69 -22.65 27.71
CA ILE A 384 -8.98 -23.33 27.81
C ILE A 384 -8.83 -24.66 28.55
N GLU A 385 -7.81 -25.47 28.22
CA GLU A 385 -7.56 -26.77 28.84
C GLU A 385 -7.09 -26.63 30.29
N GLY A 386 -6.23 -25.66 30.58
CA GLY A 386 -5.74 -25.33 31.91
C GLY A 386 -6.77 -24.62 32.80
N ARG A 387 -8.01 -24.45 32.34
CA ARG A 387 -9.13 -23.77 33.05
C ARG A 387 -8.85 -22.32 33.47
N THR A 388 -7.76 -21.72 33.00
CA THR A 388 -7.43 -20.31 33.29
C THR A 388 -8.36 -19.36 32.54
N ALA A 389 -8.94 -19.79 31.41
CA ALA A 389 -9.97 -19.05 30.68
C ALA A 389 -11.19 -18.68 31.55
N LEU A 390 -11.58 -19.54 32.51
CA LEU A 390 -12.69 -19.27 33.44
C LEU A 390 -12.41 -18.04 34.31
N THR A 391 -11.17 -17.83 34.71
CA THR A 391 -10.79 -16.68 35.55
C THR A 391 -10.94 -15.37 34.79
N VAL A 392 -10.65 -15.35 33.49
CA VAL A 392 -10.82 -14.18 32.63
C VAL A 392 -12.31 -13.93 32.36
N LEU A 393 -13.08 -15.00 32.13
CA LEU A 393 -14.53 -14.92 31.91
C LEU A 393 -15.32 -14.58 33.18
N SER A 394 -14.72 -14.65 34.36
CA SER A 394 -15.32 -14.14 35.61
C SER A 394 -15.42 -12.61 35.66
N LYS A 395 -14.63 -11.92 34.82
CA LYS A 395 -14.75 -10.47 34.56
C LYS A 395 -15.86 -10.23 33.52
N PRO A 396 -16.43 -9.01 33.39
CA PRO A 396 -17.51 -8.72 32.44
C PRO A 396 -17.04 -8.70 30.97
N VAL A 397 -16.52 -9.84 30.49
CA VAL A 397 -15.94 -10.09 29.17
C VAL A 397 -16.75 -11.21 28.53
N SER A 398 -17.32 -10.95 27.36
CA SER A 398 -18.08 -11.97 26.64
C SER A 398 -17.14 -13.01 26.01
N ARG A 399 -17.61 -14.24 25.84
CA ARG A 399 -16.92 -15.30 25.08
C ARG A 399 -16.47 -14.83 23.68
N ARG A 400 -17.30 -14.01 23.02
CA ARG A 400 -16.99 -13.43 21.71
C ARG A 400 -15.84 -12.43 21.77
N SER A 401 -15.86 -11.55 22.79
CA SER A 401 -14.77 -10.60 23.04
C SER A 401 -13.46 -11.30 23.40
N PHE A 402 -13.54 -12.45 24.08
CA PHE A 402 -12.38 -13.28 24.40
C PHE A 402 -11.67 -13.75 23.13
N ILE A 403 -12.36 -14.45 22.22
CA ILE A 403 -11.76 -14.98 20.98
C ILE A 403 -11.24 -13.86 20.07
N LEU A 404 -12.05 -12.83 19.82
CA LEU A 404 -11.63 -11.70 18.97
C LEU A 404 -10.41 -10.97 19.56
N GLY A 405 -10.36 -10.82 20.89
CA GLY A 405 -9.23 -10.24 21.59
C GLY A 405 -7.97 -11.09 21.43
N LYS A 406 -8.08 -12.42 21.61
CA LYS A 406 -6.97 -13.36 21.41
C LYS A 406 -6.44 -13.30 19.98
N TYR A 407 -7.31 -13.43 18.98
CA TYR A 407 -6.91 -13.31 17.58
C TYR A 407 -6.23 -11.97 17.27
N ALA A 408 -6.84 -10.85 17.67
CA ALA A 408 -6.26 -9.53 17.43
C ALA A 408 -4.90 -9.36 18.14
N GLY A 409 -4.74 -9.89 19.35
CA GLY A 409 -3.47 -9.86 20.08
C GLY A 409 -2.36 -10.66 19.39
N ILE A 410 -2.68 -11.85 18.89
CA ILE A 410 -1.75 -12.67 18.10
C ILE A 410 -1.38 -11.94 16.80
N MET A 411 -2.35 -11.35 16.09
CA MET A 411 -2.07 -10.60 14.87
C MET A 411 -1.25 -9.33 15.13
N LEU A 412 -1.44 -8.67 16.28
CA LEU A 412 -0.62 -7.51 16.66
C LEU A 412 0.84 -7.90 16.96
N SER A 413 1.10 -9.03 17.61
CA SER A 413 2.48 -9.50 17.83
C SER A 413 3.15 -9.91 16.51
N VAL A 414 2.41 -10.57 15.62
CA VAL A 414 2.85 -10.90 14.25
C VAL A 414 3.10 -9.64 13.43
N LEU A 415 2.25 -8.61 13.54
CA LEU A 415 2.43 -7.32 12.87
C LEU A 415 3.76 -6.66 13.26
N VAL A 416 4.13 -6.70 14.54
CA VAL A 416 5.44 -6.20 14.99
C VAL A 416 6.59 -7.00 14.38
N LEU A 417 6.45 -8.33 14.30
CA LEU A 417 7.45 -9.20 13.67
C LEU A 417 7.63 -8.86 12.19
N PHE A 418 6.52 -8.70 11.45
CA PHE A 418 6.53 -8.24 10.07
C PHE A 418 7.13 -6.84 9.93
N ALA A 419 6.78 -5.90 10.81
CA ALA A 419 7.29 -4.54 10.74
C ALA A 419 8.81 -4.47 10.97
N ILE A 420 9.33 -5.20 11.96
CA ILE A 420 10.77 -5.18 12.29
C ILE A 420 11.58 -5.92 11.22
N ILE A 421 11.23 -7.16 10.88
CA ILE A 421 12.00 -7.93 9.89
C ILE A 421 11.80 -7.34 8.49
N GLY A 422 10.59 -6.88 8.16
CA GLY A 422 10.30 -6.16 6.93
C GLY A 422 11.10 -4.87 6.81
N ALA A 423 11.24 -4.08 7.88
CA ALA A 423 12.10 -2.90 7.88
C ALA A 423 13.57 -3.24 7.53
N VAL A 424 14.11 -4.30 8.13
CA VAL A 424 15.46 -4.79 7.81
C VAL A 424 15.53 -5.24 6.34
N LEU A 425 14.53 -5.96 5.84
CA LEU A 425 14.46 -6.39 4.45
C LEU A 425 14.47 -5.20 3.48
N LEU A 426 13.70 -4.15 3.75
CA LEU A 426 13.68 -2.95 2.89
C LEU A 426 15.05 -2.24 2.88
N ILE A 427 15.75 -2.18 4.01
CA ILE A 427 17.11 -1.61 4.09
C ILE A 427 18.10 -2.46 3.27
N VAL A 428 18.00 -3.80 3.35
CA VAL A 428 18.84 -4.73 2.59
C VAL A 428 18.56 -4.64 1.10
N ILE A 429 17.28 -4.59 0.69
CA ILE A 429 16.87 -4.39 -0.71
C ILE A 429 17.42 -3.07 -1.26
N SER A 430 17.38 -1.99 -0.48
CA SER A 430 17.96 -0.70 -0.90
C SER A 430 19.47 -0.79 -1.17
N TYR A 431 20.18 -1.71 -0.50
CA TYR A 431 21.62 -1.89 -0.63
C TYR A 431 22.01 -2.85 -1.77
N LYS A 432 21.19 -3.88 -2.05
CA LYS A 432 21.53 -4.96 -2.99
C LYS A 432 21.90 -4.50 -4.41
N PRO A 433 21.17 -3.55 -5.07
CA PRO A 433 21.55 -3.08 -6.41
C PRO A 433 22.95 -2.47 -6.45
N ILE A 434 23.35 -1.79 -5.36
CA ILE A 434 24.67 -1.17 -5.23
C ILE A 434 25.74 -2.25 -5.07
N TYR A 435 25.46 -3.26 -4.25
CA TYR A 435 26.35 -4.41 -4.08
C TYR A 435 26.59 -5.14 -5.41
N ASP A 436 25.53 -5.43 -6.16
CA ASP A 436 25.62 -6.16 -7.43
C ASP A 436 26.35 -5.37 -8.52
N ALA A 437 26.14 -4.05 -8.57
CA ALA A 437 26.88 -3.19 -9.47
C ALA A 437 28.39 -3.20 -9.17
N ARG A 438 28.77 -3.28 -7.89
CA ARG A 438 30.17 -3.35 -7.46
C ARG A 438 30.82 -4.68 -7.80
N GLU A 439 30.14 -5.79 -7.54
CA GLU A 439 30.65 -7.14 -7.88
C GLU A 439 30.77 -7.34 -9.39
N THR A 440 29.85 -6.76 -10.17
CA THR A 440 29.83 -6.90 -11.64
C THR A 440 30.64 -5.80 -12.36
N SER A 441 31.31 -4.89 -11.63
CA SER A 441 32.03 -3.73 -12.19
C SER A 441 31.17 -2.86 -13.13
N ARG A 442 29.87 -2.74 -12.85
CA ARG A 442 28.94 -1.87 -13.59
C ARG A 442 29.06 -0.41 -13.07
N ALA A 443 28.57 0.54 -13.86
CA ALA A 443 28.49 1.94 -13.43
C ALA A 443 27.67 2.09 -12.14
N ALA A 444 27.96 3.13 -11.36
CA ALA A 444 27.24 3.42 -10.12
C ALA A 444 25.73 3.48 -10.38
N THR A 445 24.95 2.76 -9.58
CA THR A 445 23.50 2.70 -9.70
C THR A 445 22.87 4.00 -9.22
N VAL A 446 21.78 4.40 -9.87
CA VAL A 446 20.98 5.55 -9.46
C VAL A 446 20.06 5.14 -8.31
N TRP A 447 19.78 6.06 -7.39
CA TRP A 447 18.98 5.78 -6.19
C TRP A 447 17.54 5.34 -6.50
N GLN A 448 16.99 5.76 -7.64
CA GLN A 448 15.65 5.41 -8.09
C GLN A 448 15.48 3.89 -8.22
N ASN A 449 16.50 3.17 -8.67
CA ASN A 449 16.44 1.71 -8.78
C ASN A 449 16.20 1.08 -7.40
N GLY A 450 16.98 1.49 -6.39
CA GLY A 450 16.78 0.98 -5.01
C GLY A 450 15.41 1.34 -4.44
N PHE A 451 14.91 2.53 -4.75
CA PHE A 451 13.58 2.97 -4.31
C PHE A 451 12.44 2.20 -4.99
N GLU A 452 12.52 1.96 -6.30
CA GLU A 452 11.56 1.15 -7.05
C GLU A 452 11.48 -0.28 -6.50
N GLU A 453 12.64 -0.88 -6.20
CA GLU A 453 12.71 -2.20 -5.60
C GLU A 453 12.02 -2.24 -4.23
N ILE A 454 12.15 -1.20 -3.40
CA ILE A 454 11.44 -1.08 -2.11
C ILE A 454 9.92 -0.95 -2.32
N ILE A 455 9.47 -0.04 -3.17
CA ILE A 455 8.05 0.26 -3.37
C ILE A 455 7.31 -0.94 -3.93
N THR A 456 7.94 -1.72 -4.81
CA THR A 456 7.37 -2.96 -5.35
C THR A 456 7.29 -4.09 -4.31
N THR A 457 8.13 -4.08 -3.28
CA THR A 457 8.12 -5.10 -2.21
C THR A 457 7.04 -4.86 -1.15
N ILE A 458 6.65 -3.62 -0.88
CA ILE A 458 5.65 -3.30 0.17
C ILE A 458 4.30 -4.01 -0.07
N PRO A 459 3.70 -4.01 -1.28
CA PRO A 459 2.48 -4.76 -1.54
C PRO A 459 2.62 -6.27 -1.33
N ILE A 460 3.79 -6.85 -1.67
CA ILE A 460 4.09 -8.28 -1.45
C ILE A 460 4.06 -8.59 0.04
N LEU A 461 4.77 -7.79 0.86
CA LEU A 461 4.73 -7.91 2.32
C LEU A 461 3.30 -7.84 2.87
N GLY A 462 2.48 -6.94 2.32
CA GLY A 462 1.06 -6.82 2.64
C GLY A 462 0.27 -8.09 2.35
N LEU A 463 0.42 -8.68 1.17
CA LEU A 463 -0.28 -9.91 0.78
C LEU A 463 0.12 -11.11 1.65
N TYR A 464 1.41 -11.28 1.91
CA TYR A 464 1.91 -12.37 2.75
C TYR A 464 1.51 -12.18 4.22
N PHE A 465 1.36 -10.93 4.69
CA PHE A 465 0.73 -10.63 5.97
C PHE A 465 -0.75 -11.02 5.98
N MET A 466 -1.49 -10.72 4.92
CA MET A 466 -2.90 -11.14 4.77
C MET A 466 -3.05 -12.66 4.78
N GLU A 467 -2.16 -13.40 4.13
CA GLU A 467 -2.13 -14.87 4.19
C GLU A 467 -1.90 -15.37 5.62
N THR A 468 -0.95 -14.74 6.32
CA THR A 468 -0.67 -15.04 7.74
C THR A 468 -1.89 -14.75 8.61
N MET A 469 -2.64 -13.68 8.33
CA MET A 469 -3.90 -13.38 9.02
C MET A 469 -4.98 -14.42 8.78
N ALA A 470 -5.08 -14.95 7.56
CA ALA A 470 -6.02 -16.01 7.21
C ALA A 470 -5.69 -17.30 7.96
N ILE A 471 -4.42 -17.75 7.92
CA ILE A 471 -3.95 -18.91 8.70
C ILE A 471 -4.12 -18.68 10.20
N GLY A 472 -3.81 -17.50 10.71
CA GLY A 472 -4.02 -17.15 12.11
C GLY A 472 -5.49 -17.25 12.55
N ALA A 473 -6.44 -16.92 11.66
CA ALA A 473 -7.86 -17.03 11.98
C ALA A 473 -8.27 -18.50 12.09
N ILE A 474 -7.80 -19.33 11.17
CA ILE A 474 -8.00 -20.79 11.20
C ILE A 474 -7.37 -21.38 12.46
N ALA A 475 -6.14 -21.00 12.78
CA ALA A 475 -5.41 -21.51 13.94
C ALA A 475 -6.12 -21.19 15.25
N VAL A 476 -6.68 -19.99 15.40
CA VAL A 476 -7.48 -19.62 16.59
C VAL A 476 -8.78 -20.41 16.62
N ALA A 477 -9.48 -20.55 15.49
CA ALA A 477 -10.71 -21.33 15.42
C ALA A 477 -10.49 -22.79 15.83
N LEU A 478 -9.44 -23.42 15.31
CA LEU A 478 -9.06 -24.80 15.61
C LEU A 478 -8.54 -24.98 17.04
N ALA A 479 -7.79 -24.01 17.58
CA ALA A 479 -7.32 -24.04 18.98
C ALA A 479 -8.47 -24.06 20.01
N THR A 480 -9.70 -23.66 19.61
CA THR A 480 -10.88 -23.80 20.48
C THR A 480 -11.27 -25.26 20.73
N ARG A 481 -10.77 -26.24 19.95
CA ARG A 481 -11.15 -27.65 20.05
C ARG A 481 -9.95 -28.61 20.00
N LEU A 482 -8.88 -28.24 19.33
CA LEU A 482 -7.71 -29.07 19.12
C LEU A 482 -6.57 -28.65 20.05
N PRO A 483 -5.81 -29.60 20.63
CA PRO A 483 -4.59 -29.31 21.35
C PRO A 483 -3.51 -28.75 20.42
N LEU A 484 -2.50 -28.07 20.98
CA LEU A 484 -1.43 -27.36 20.25
C LEU A 484 -0.86 -28.15 19.06
N LEU A 485 -0.41 -29.39 19.28
CA LEU A 485 0.24 -30.21 18.23
C LEU A 485 -0.73 -30.54 17.09
N ALA A 486 -1.97 -30.94 17.42
CA ALA A 486 -2.97 -31.25 16.41
C ALA A 486 -3.38 -30.00 15.62
N ASN A 487 -3.48 -28.85 16.28
CA ASN A 487 -3.75 -27.58 15.61
C ASN A 487 -2.61 -27.22 14.63
N PHE A 488 -1.36 -27.39 15.07
CA PHE A 488 -0.18 -27.09 14.26
C PHE A 488 -0.13 -27.93 12.97
N ILE A 489 -0.27 -29.25 13.09
CA ILE A 489 -0.30 -30.16 11.94
C ILE A 489 -1.46 -29.81 11.00
N THR A 490 -2.65 -29.54 11.55
CA THR A 490 -3.83 -29.22 10.74
C THR A 490 -3.63 -27.91 9.96
N CYS A 491 -3.13 -26.86 10.61
CA CYS A 491 -2.83 -25.59 9.94
C CYS A 491 -1.79 -25.75 8.83
N PHE A 492 -0.75 -26.54 9.06
CA PHE A 492 0.26 -26.85 8.05
C PHE A 492 -0.35 -27.55 6.82
N VAL A 493 -1.20 -28.56 7.03
CA VAL A 493 -1.91 -29.26 5.94
C VAL A 493 -2.82 -28.30 5.18
N VAL A 494 -3.58 -27.45 5.88
CA VAL A 494 -4.45 -26.45 5.26
C VAL A 494 -3.65 -25.44 4.45
N TYR A 495 -2.49 -24.98 4.95
CA TYR A 495 -1.59 -24.10 4.23
C TYR A 495 -1.08 -24.72 2.93
N VAL A 496 -0.58 -25.96 2.99
CA VAL A 496 -0.05 -26.68 1.83
C VAL A 496 -1.16 -26.92 0.79
N ILE A 497 -2.31 -27.44 1.21
CA ILE A 497 -3.42 -27.70 0.29
C ILE A 497 -3.95 -26.37 -0.29
N GLY A 498 -4.10 -25.33 0.53
CA GLY A 498 -4.63 -24.03 0.11
C GLY A 498 -3.75 -23.30 -0.90
N ASN A 499 -2.42 -23.52 -0.86
CA ASN A 499 -1.49 -22.96 -1.85
C ASN A 499 -1.36 -23.81 -3.12
N LEU A 500 -1.49 -25.14 -3.01
CA LEU A 500 -1.28 -26.06 -4.15
C LEU A 500 -2.56 -26.33 -4.96
N THR A 501 -3.76 -26.13 -4.38
CA THR A 501 -5.02 -26.49 -5.04
C THR A 501 -5.24 -25.72 -6.35
N SER A 502 -5.01 -24.41 -6.37
CA SER A 502 -5.24 -23.60 -7.58
C SER A 502 -4.29 -23.94 -8.73
N PRO A 503 -2.95 -24.02 -8.52
CA PRO A 503 -2.02 -24.47 -9.55
C PRO A 503 -2.32 -25.89 -10.05
N LEU A 504 -2.72 -26.81 -9.15
CA LEU A 504 -3.03 -28.18 -9.52
C LEU A 504 -4.28 -28.24 -10.44
N VAL A 505 -5.35 -27.52 -10.08
CA VAL A 505 -6.57 -27.45 -10.92
C VAL A 505 -6.25 -26.85 -12.28
N ALA A 506 -5.52 -25.73 -12.32
CA ALA A 506 -5.15 -25.06 -13.58
C ALA A 506 -4.33 -25.97 -14.50
N SER A 507 -3.38 -26.75 -13.94
CA SER A 507 -2.57 -27.70 -14.74
C SER A 507 -3.36 -28.89 -15.32
N THR A 508 -4.59 -29.11 -14.86
CA THR A 508 -5.45 -30.23 -15.30
C THR A 508 -6.48 -29.82 -16.34
N GLU A 509 -6.62 -28.53 -16.63
CA GLU A 509 -7.47 -28.01 -17.71
C GLU A 509 -7.02 -28.61 -19.06
N GLY A 510 -7.84 -29.50 -19.61
CA GLY A 510 -7.60 -30.15 -20.90
C GLY A 510 -6.99 -31.56 -20.87
N ASN A 511 -6.64 -32.11 -19.69
CA ASN A 511 -6.04 -33.46 -19.60
C ASN A 511 -6.92 -34.50 -18.91
N ASN A 512 -7.51 -34.20 -17.74
CA ASN A 512 -8.27 -35.19 -16.96
C ASN A 512 -9.39 -34.53 -16.14
N GLU A 513 -10.64 -34.72 -16.58
CA GLU A 513 -11.84 -34.13 -15.97
C GLU A 513 -12.02 -34.56 -14.50
N LEU A 514 -11.59 -35.77 -14.13
CA LEU A 514 -11.70 -36.26 -12.75
C LEU A 514 -10.81 -35.47 -11.79
N VAL A 515 -9.57 -35.15 -12.20
CA VAL A 515 -8.64 -34.37 -11.37
C VAL A 515 -9.12 -32.93 -11.24
N GLY A 516 -9.65 -32.34 -12.33
CA GLY A 516 -10.29 -31.04 -12.29
C GLY A 516 -11.52 -30.99 -11.38
N PHE A 517 -12.35 -32.04 -11.38
CA PHE A 517 -13.50 -32.17 -10.48
C PHE A 517 -13.09 -32.26 -9.00
N VAL A 518 -12.14 -33.16 -8.68
CA VAL A 518 -11.65 -33.34 -7.30
C VAL A 518 -10.98 -32.06 -6.80
N GLY A 519 -10.16 -31.41 -7.62
CA GLY A 519 -9.53 -30.14 -7.25
C GLY A 519 -10.54 -29.01 -7.02
N LYS A 520 -11.61 -28.93 -7.82
CA LYS A 520 -12.72 -27.98 -7.57
C LYS A 520 -13.46 -28.30 -6.27
N LEU A 521 -13.67 -29.57 -5.94
CA LEU A 521 -14.30 -29.98 -4.68
C LEU A 521 -13.44 -29.58 -3.47
N ILE A 522 -12.12 -29.80 -3.56
CA ILE A 522 -11.17 -29.36 -2.52
C ILE A 522 -11.21 -27.83 -2.39
N ALA A 523 -11.23 -27.09 -3.50
CA ALA A 523 -11.29 -25.62 -3.50
C ALA A 523 -12.59 -25.04 -2.90
N VAL A 524 -13.66 -25.85 -2.77
CA VAL A 524 -14.89 -25.45 -2.07
C VAL A 524 -14.72 -25.56 -0.55
N VAL A 525 -13.92 -26.52 -0.08
CA VAL A 525 -13.77 -26.83 1.37
C VAL A 525 -12.57 -26.11 1.98
N VAL A 526 -11.44 -26.10 1.27
CA VAL A 526 -10.18 -25.52 1.71
C VAL A 526 -10.05 -24.11 1.16
N PRO A 527 -9.66 -23.12 1.98
CA PRO A 527 -9.45 -21.78 1.49
C PRO A 527 -8.38 -21.75 0.40
N ASN A 528 -8.66 -21.02 -0.66
CA ASN A 528 -7.65 -20.68 -1.66
C ASN A 528 -6.70 -19.63 -1.07
N LEU A 529 -5.54 -20.07 -0.59
CA LEU A 529 -4.49 -19.21 -0.06
C LEU A 529 -3.55 -18.70 -1.16
N ASN A 530 -3.56 -19.34 -2.33
CA ASN A 530 -2.79 -18.91 -3.50
C ASN A 530 -3.17 -17.50 -3.99
N VAL A 531 -4.34 -16.98 -3.62
CA VAL A 531 -4.75 -15.58 -3.86
C VAL A 531 -3.80 -14.55 -3.22
N PHE A 532 -3.05 -14.93 -2.18
CA PHE A 532 -2.05 -14.07 -1.56
C PHE A 532 -0.63 -14.32 -2.09
N ASN A 533 -0.42 -15.46 -2.75
CA ASN A 533 0.88 -15.85 -3.27
C ASN A 533 1.11 -15.21 -4.64
N VAL A 534 2.09 -14.31 -4.70
CA VAL A 534 2.45 -13.55 -5.90
C VAL A 534 3.84 -13.92 -6.44
N GLN A 535 4.38 -15.08 -6.03
CA GLN A 535 5.73 -15.53 -6.41
C GLN A 535 5.93 -15.49 -7.93
N SER A 536 4.97 -16.01 -8.71
CA SER A 536 5.03 -15.99 -10.18
C SER A 536 5.07 -14.59 -10.80
N ALA A 537 4.39 -13.61 -10.19
CA ALA A 537 4.40 -12.23 -10.63
C ALA A 537 5.73 -11.54 -10.30
N VAL A 538 6.30 -11.85 -9.13
CA VAL A 538 7.62 -11.36 -8.70
C VAL A 538 8.72 -11.91 -9.61
N ASP A 539 8.67 -13.20 -9.93
CA ASP A 539 9.62 -13.86 -10.84
C ASP A 539 9.56 -13.25 -12.25
N ALA A 540 8.34 -12.97 -12.74
CA ALA A 540 8.12 -12.30 -14.02
C ALA A 540 8.57 -10.83 -14.03
N GLY A 541 8.80 -10.21 -12.86
CA GLY A 541 9.12 -8.79 -12.74
C GLY A 541 7.92 -7.87 -12.99
N ASN A 542 6.70 -8.39 -12.86
CA ASN A 542 5.49 -7.60 -13.08
C ASN A 542 5.10 -6.86 -11.79
N PRO A 543 4.88 -5.53 -11.83
CA PRO A 543 4.41 -4.80 -10.66
C PRO A 543 3.01 -5.26 -10.28
N ILE A 544 2.74 -5.35 -8.98
CA ILE A 544 1.46 -5.80 -8.45
C ILE A 544 0.43 -4.66 -8.58
N PRO A 545 -0.64 -4.83 -9.37
CA PRO A 545 -1.67 -3.80 -9.49
C PRO A 545 -2.42 -3.61 -8.16
N ILE A 546 -2.75 -2.36 -7.83
CA ILE A 546 -3.52 -2.02 -6.61
C ILE A 546 -4.87 -2.76 -6.58
N ILE A 547 -5.47 -3.00 -7.74
CA ILE A 547 -6.76 -3.69 -7.86
C ILE A 547 -6.68 -5.16 -7.42
N TYR A 548 -5.52 -5.80 -7.61
CA TYR A 548 -5.27 -7.17 -7.13
C TYR A 548 -5.18 -7.18 -5.61
N LEU A 549 -4.45 -6.23 -5.02
CA LEU A 549 -4.35 -6.07 -3.57
C LEU A 549 -5.74 -5.83 -2.93
N ALA A 550 -6.58 -5.04 -3.59
CA ALA A 550 -7.97 -4.81 -3.20
C ALA A 550 -8.80 -6.10 -3.23
N GLY A 551 -8.69 -6.91 -4.29
CA GLY A 551 -9.33 -8.21 -4.39
C GLY A 551 -8.90 -9.19 -3.28
N ALA A 552 -7.59 -9.29 -3.02
CA ALA A 552 -7.04 -10.12 -1.96
C ALA A 552 -7.50 -9.67 -0.56
N PHE A 553 -7.55 -8.36 -0.32
CA PHE A 553 -8.12 -7.80 0.92
C PHE A 553 -9.59 -8.18 1.10
N ASN A 554 -10.40 -8.12 0.04
CA ASN A 554 -11.81 -8.51 0.12
C ASN A 554 -11.99 -9.98 0.46
N TYR A 555 -11.19 -10.83 -0.19
CA TYR A 555 -11.16 -12.24 0.11
C TYR A 555 -10.79 -12.49 1.57
N LEU A 556 -9.73 -11.85 2.09
CA LEU A 556 -9.34 -11.94 3.50
C LEU A 556 -10.47 -11.52 4.44
N VAL A 557 -11.10 -10.37 4.22
CA VAL A 557 -12.13 -9.84 5.14
C VAL A 557 -13.32 -10.80 5.21
N CYS A 558 -13.84 -11.23 4.06
CA CYS A 558 -14.94 -12.18 4.00
C CYS A 558 -14.56 -13.52 4.66
N PHE A 559 -13.36 -14.02 4.36
CA PHE A 559 -12.86 -15.27 4.91
C PHE A 559 -12.66 -15.19 6.43
N ALA A 560 -12.01 -14.16 6.93
CA ALA A 560 -11.75 -13.96 8.36
C ALA A 560 -13.06 -13.83 9.15
N ILE A 561 -14.05 -13.11 8.63
CA ILE A 561 -15.38 -13.01 9.26
C ILE A 561 -16.04 -14.40 9.35
N ALA A 562 -16.03 -15.17 8.26
CA ALA A 562 -16.61 -16.52 8.25
C ALA A 562 -15.91 -17.46 9.26
N ILE A 563 -14.58 -17.42 9.33
CA ILE A 563 -13.81 -18.24 10.27
C ILE A 563 -13.98 -17.75 11.71
N TRP A 564 -14.09 -16.45 11.97
CA TRP A 564 -14.40 -15.97 13.32
C TRP A 564 -15.80 -16.38 13.77
N MET A 565 -16.78 -16.37 12.87
CA MET A 565 -18.13 -16.89 13.17
C MET A 565 -18.07 -18.38 13.52
N LEU A 566 -17.31 -19.17 12.76
CA LEU A 566 -17.07 -20.58 13.06
C LEU A 566 -16.38 -20.76 14.43
N ALA A 567 -15.33 -19.98 14.71
CA ALA A 567 -14.62 -20.03 15.99
C ALA A 567 -15.56 -19.71 17.18
N MET A 568 -16.43 -18.71 17.03
CA MET A 568 -17.41 -18.35 18.05
C MET A 568 -18.42 -19.48 18.28
N LEU A 569 -18.93 -20.11 17.21
CA LEU A 569 -19.85 -21.24 17.31
C LEU A 569 -19.18 -22.43 18.01
N LEU A 570 -17.97 -22.80 17.59
CA LEU A 570 -17.22 -23.91 18.19
C LEU A 570 -16.93 -23.70 19.68
N PHE A 571 -16.78 -22.45 20.12
CA PHE A 571 -16.48 -22.12 21.52
C PHE A 571 -17.72 -21.96 22.41
N GLU A 572 -18.85 -21.57 21.83
CA GLU A 572 -20.12 -21.50 22.56
C GLU A 572 -20.52 -22.89 23.07
N ASP A 573 -20.36 -23.90 22.22
CA ASP A 573 -20.66 -25.30 22.51
C ASP A 573 -19.57 -26.02 23.34
N ARG A 574 -18.51 -25.32 23.78
CA ARG A 574 -17.47 -25.94 24.62
C ARG A 574 -17.81 -25.72 26.08
N ASP A 575 -18.04 -26.81 26.80
CA ASP A 575 -18.12 -26.80 28.25
C ASP A 575 -16.73 -26.49 28.82
N LEU A 576 -16.68 -25.42 29.62
CA LEU A 576 -15.48 -24.96 30.29
C LEU A 576 -15.43 -25.44 31.76
N ALA A 577 -16.42 -26.22 32.21
CA ALA A 577 -16.61 -26.68 33.58
C ALA A 577 -16.13 -28.12 33.81
#